data_AF-A0A8R7VBN2-F1
#
_entry.id   AF-A0A8R7VBN2-F1
#
_cell.length_a   1.000
_cell.length_b   1.000
_cell.length_c   1.000
_cell.angle_alpha   90.00
_cell.angle_beta   90.00
_cell.angle_gamma   90.00
#
_symmetry.space_group_name_H-M   'P 1'
#
loop_
_entity.id
_entity.type
_entity.pdbx_description
1 polymer ?
#
loop_
_entity_poly.entity_id
_entity_poly.type
_entity_poly.pdbx_seq_one_letter_code
_entity_poly.pdbx_strand_id
1 'polypeptide(L)'
;MSWSGLLSLLVPCLLSFVLLRFSALLDPGAAVPRVKRSPPLPLRFRHDGAFKILQVADMHFGNGAATRCRDVAPEVGGARCSDRNTTRFLRRLIEAERPDLIAFTGACFGLLPSLPLLLTGSCC
;
A
#
# COMPACT_ATOMS: atom_id res chain seq x y z
N MET A 1 27.01 41.12 -30.24
CA MET A 1 26.72 40.40 -28.98
C MET A 1 28.01 40.34 -28.18
N SER A 2 28.08 40.98 -27.01
CA SER A 2 29.32 41.00 -26.23
C SER A 2 29.58 39.62 -25.61
N TRP A 3 30.83 39.16 -25.65
CA TRP A 3 31.28 37.90 -25.06
C TRP A 3 30.91 37.77 -23.57
N SER A 4 30.88 38.91 -22.86
CA SER A 4 30.45 39.02 -21.47
C SER A 4 28.98 38.65 -21.25
N GLY A 5 28.08 38.97 -22.18
CA GLY A 5 26.67 38.60 -22.09
C GLY A 5 26.42 37.11 -22.29
N LEU A 6 27.22 36.47 -23.17
CA LEU A 6 27.15 35.03 -23.41
C LEU A 6 27.63 34.24 -22.18
N LEU A 7 28.75 34.66 -21.57
CA LEU A 7 29.27 34.05 -20.35
C LEU A 7 28.30 34.21 -19.17
N SER A 8 27.67 35.39 -19.07
CA SER A 8 26.71 35.72 -17.99
C SER A 8 25.46 34.84 -18.02
N LEU A 9 25.02 34.38 -19.18
CA LEU A 9 23.86 33.47 -19.31
C LEU A 9 24.25 31.99 -19.26
N LEU A 10 25.44 31.63 -19.74
CA LEU A 10 25.89 30.23 -19.77
C LEU A 10 26.18 29.69 -18.36
N VAL A 11 26.82 30.48 -17.49
CA VAL A 11 27.16 30.07 -16.11
C VAL A 11 25.92 29.71 -15.27
N PRO A 12 24.87 30.56 -15.15
CA PRO A 12 23.69 30.22 -14.37
C PRO A 12 22.88 29.09 -15.01
N CYS A 13 22.92 28.97 -16.33
CA CYS A 13 22.26 27.88 -17.05
C CYS A 13 22.92 26.53 -16.71
N LEU A 14 24.25 26.46 -16.81
CA LEU A 14 25.02 25.27 -16.42
C LEU A 14 24.83 24.93 -14.94
N LEU A 15 24.85 25.93 -14.06
CA LEU A 15 24.60 25.73 -12.63
C LEU A 15 23.19 25.18 -12.38
N SER A 16 22.17 25.73 -13.04
CA SER A 16 20.78 25.24 -12.97
C SER A 16 20.66 23.78 -13.44
N PHE A 17 21.30 23.43 -14.56
CA PHE A 17 21.34 22.06 -15.05
C PHE A 17 22.02 21.11 -14.05
N VAL A 18 23.13 21.52 -13.44
CA VAL A 18 23.82 20.72 -12.41
C VAL A 18 22.93 20.54 -11.18
N LEU A 19 22.26 21.59 -10.70
CA LEU A 19 21.36 21.52 -9.55
C LEU A 19 20.13 20.63 -9.81
N LEU A 20 19.55 20.68 -11.01
CA LEU A 20 18.46 19.79 -11.42
C LEU A 20 18.90 18.32 -11.43
N ARG A 21 20.12 18.02 -11.89
CA ARG A 21 20.66 16.65 -11.92
C ARG A 21 20.99 16.12 -10.53
N PHE A 22 21.58 16.95 -9.66
CA PHE A 22 21.83 16.59 -8.27
C PHE A 22 20.53 16.35 -7.50
N SER A 23 19.50 17.17 -7.74
CA SER A 23 18.18 16.99 -7.12
C SER A 23 17.55 15.65 -7.53
N ALA A 24 17.67 15.26 -8.80
CA ALA A 24 17.17 13.97 -9.29
C ALA A 24 17.95 12.75 -8.74
N LEU A 25 19.24 12.92 -8.42
CA LEU A 25 20.07 11.86 -7.83
C LEU A 25 19.81 11.68 -6.32
N LEU A 26 19.49 12.78 -5.64
CA LEU A 26 19.17 12.80 -4.21
C LEU A 26 17.70 12.50 -3.94
N ASP A 27 16.84 12.42 -4.98
CA ASP A 27 15.45 12.06 -4.83
C ASP A 27 15.35 10.60 -4.34
N PRO A 28 15.08 10.37 -3.04
CA PRO A 28 14.89 9.03 -2.51
C PRO A 28 13.56 8.43 -3.02
N GLY A 29 12.75 9.22 -3.72
CA GLY A 29 11.51 8.87 -4.38
C GLY A 29 11.66 8.42 -5.83
N ALA A 30 12.89 8.31 -6.37
CA ALA A 30 13.15 7.60 -7.62
C ALA A 30 12.72 6.14 -7.44
N ALA A 31 11.44 5.88 -7.73
CA ALA A 31 10.77 4.64 -7.42
C ALA A 31 11.55 3.48 -8.04
N VAL A 32 12.21 2.68 -7.20
CA VAL A 32 12.75 1.39 -7.60
C VAL A 32 11.57 0.64 -8.22
N PRO A 33 11.63 0.23 -9.51
CA PRO A 33 10.53 -0.47 -10.13
C PRO A 33 10.28 -1.74 -9.32
N ARG A 34 9.14 -1.76 -8.63
CA ARG A 34 8.79 -2.86 -7.73
C ARG A 34 8.43 -4.05 -8.60
N VAL A 35 9.38 -4.96 -8.79
CA VAL A 35 9.12 -6.23 -9.48
C VAL A 35 8.14 -7.03 -8.62
N LYS A 36 6.87 -7.09 -9.06
CA LYS A 36 5.84 -7.91 -8.42
C LYS A 36 6.22 -9.37 -8.68
N ARG A 37 6.79 -10.03 -7.66
CA ARG A 37 7.09 -11.47 -7.74
C ARG A 37 5.78 -12.23 -8.00
N SER A 38 5.85 -13.20 -8.92
CA SER A 38 4.75 -14.13 -9.11
C SER A 38 4.49 -14.87 -7.79
N PRO A 39 3.24 -14.94 -7.33
CA PRO A 39 2.92 -15.71 -6.14
C PRO A 39 3.25 -17.20 -6.37
N PRO A 40 3.60 -17.94 -5.31
CA PRO A 40 4.02 -19.34 -5.41
C PRO A 40 2.92 -20.28 -5.95
N LEU A 41 1.66 -19.85 -5.94
CA LEU A 41 0.54 -20.56 -6.55
C LEU A 41 -0.05 -19.71 -7.68
N PRO A 42 -0.11 -20.23 -8.92
CA PRO A 42 -0.80 -19.54 -10.01
C PRO A 42 -2.30 -19.45 -9.70
N LEU A 43 -2.91 -18.31 -10.01
CA LEU A 43 -4.36 -18.15 -9.92
C LEU A 43 -5.02 -19.20 -10.83
N ARG A 44 -5.88 -20.02 -10.25
CA ARG A 44 -6.55 -21.12 -10.95
C ARG A 44 -8.05 -21.05 -10.71
N PHE A 45 -8.81 -21.29 -11.77
CA PHE A 45 -10.23 -21.55 -11.66
C PHE A 45 -10.46 -22.86 -10.91
N ARG A 46 -11.55 -22.92 -10.17
CA ARG A 46 -12.04 -24.13 -9.53
C ARG A 46 -12.53 -25.13 -10.57
N HIS A 47 -12.83 -26.36 -10.13
CA HIS A 47 -13.34 -27.43 -11.00
C HIS A 47 -14.69 -27.10 -11.67
N ASP A 48 -15.46 -26.19 -11.08
CA ASP A 48 -16.72 -25.66 -11.61
C ASP A 48 -16.54 -24.49 -12.59
N GLY A 49 -15.30 -24.09 -12.89
CA GLY A 49 -14.99 -22.95 -13.76
C GLY A 49 -15.18 -21.58 -13.10
N ALA A 50 -15.56 -21.53 -11.82
CA ALA A 50 -15.72 -20.28 -11.08
C ALA A 50 -14.38 -19.82 -10.48
N PHE A 51 -14.25 -18.50 -10.30
CA PHE A 51 -13.17 -17.85 -9.57
C PHE A 51 -13.75 -16.76 -8.69
N LYS A 52 -13.64 -16.94 -7.37
CA LYS A 52 -14.27 -16.03 -6.39
C LYS A 52 -13.23 -15.09 -5.79
N ILE A 53 -13.50 -13.79 -5.89
CA ILE A 53 -12.67 -12.74 -5.31
C ILE A 53 -13.40 -12.10 -4.13
N LEU A 54 -12.78 -12.05 -2.97
CA LEU A 54 -13.24 -11.28 -1.82
C LEU A 54 -12.50 -9.94 -1.79
N GLN A 55 -13.20 -8.85 -2.09
CA GLN A 55 -12.63 -7.51 -2.00
C GLN A 55 -12.90 -6.90 -0.63
N VAL A 56 -11.85 -6.38 0.01
CA VAL A 56 -11.90 -5.67 1.29
C VAL A 56 -11.37 -4.26 1.06
N ALA A 57 -12.29 -3.28 1.09
CA ALA A 57 -11.96 -1.88 0.84
C ALA A 57 -11.87 -1.07 2.13
N ASP A 58 -10.94 -0.10 2.19
CA ASP A 58 -10.87 1.00 3.16
C ASP A 58 -11.07 0.59 4.62
N MET A 59 -10.56 -0.59 4.99
CA MET A 59 -10.77 -1.16 6.33
C MET A 59 -10.07 -0.38 7.45
N HIS A 60 -9.26 0.63 7.14
CA HIS A 60 -8.48 1.46 8.07
C HIS A 60 -7.80 0.64 9.18
N PHE A 61 -7.20 -0.48 8.78
CA PHE A 61 -6.62 -1.45 9.70
C PHE A 61 -5.26 -0.96 10.18
N GLY A 62 -5.11 -0.86 11.50
CA GLY A 62 -3.84 -0.53 12.14
C GLY A 62 -3.04 -1.78 12.47
N ASN A 63 -2.61 -1.90 13.71
CA ASN A 63 -1.81 -3.01 14.22
C ASN A 63 -2.63 -3.97 15.09
N GLY A 64 -3.83 -4.33 14.62
CA GLY A 64 -4.62 -5.39 15.24
C GLY A 64 -5.12 -5.00 16.63
N ALA A 65 -4.75 -5.78 17.64
CA ALA A 65 -5.13 -5.54 19.03
C ALA A 65 -4.38 -4.35 19.67
N ALA A 66 -3.25 -3.93 19.09
CA ALA A 66 -2.44 -2.85 19.64
C ALA A 66 -2.97 -1.46 19.28
N THR A 67 -3.72 -1.34 18.19
CA THR A 67 -4.29 -0.06 17.75
C THR A 67 -5.70 0.12 18.31
N ARG A 68 -5.92 1.25 18.98
CA ARG A 68 -7.25 1.66 19.44
C ARG A 68 -8.02 2.33 18.31
N CYS A 69 -9.33 2.08 18.28
CA CYS A 69 -10.24 2.78 17.38
C CYS A 69 -10.24 4.28 17.69
N ARG A 70 -10.30 5.11 16.65
CA ARG A 70 -10.52 6.56 16.76
C ARG A 70 -12.00 6.85 16.62
N ASP A 71 -12.47 7.90 17.30
CA ASP A 71 -13.81 8.46 17.13
C ASP A 71 -14.98 7.49 17.43
N VAL A 72 -14.73 6.52 18.31
CA VAL A 72 -15.78 5.62 18.85
C VAL A 72 -16.10 6.05 20.28
N ALA A 73 -17.37 6.34 20.56
CA ALA A 73 -17.79 6.78 21.89
C ALA A 73 -17.44 5.72 22.95
N PRO A 74 -16.98 6.14 24.15
CA PRO A 74 -16.63 5.19 25.21
C PRO A 74 -17.80 4.31 25.64
N GLU A 75 -19.02 4.86 25.61
CA GLU A 75 -20.29 4.22 26.00
C GLU A 75 -20.61 2.99 25.15
N VAL A 76 -20.25 3.01 23.86
CA VAL A 76 -20.45 1.90 22.91
C VAL A 76 -19.25 0.96 22.83
N GLY A 77 -18.28 1.11 23.74
CA GLY A 77 -17.11 0.24 23.83
C GLY A 77 -15.84 0.79 23.19
N GLY A 78 -15.78 2.08 22.84
CA GLY A 78 -14.59 2.73 22.27
C GLY A 78 -13.33 2.56 23.12
N ALA A 79 -13.47 2.53 24.45
CA ALA A 79 -12.35 2.37 25.39
C ALA A 79 -11.58 1.05 25.25
N ARG A 80 -12.25 -0.01 24.75
CA ARG A 80 -11.66 -1.35 24.51
C ARG A 80 -11.68 -1.74 23.04
N CYS A 81 -12.03 -0.80 22.15
CA CYS A 81 -12.14 -1.05 20.73
C CYS A 81 -10.75 -1.17 20.09
N SER A 82 -10.58 -2.20 19.25
CA SER A 82 -9.39 -2.46 18.45
C SER A 82 -9.79 -3.18 17.16
N ASP A 83 -8.84 -3.35 16.23
CA ASP A 83 -9.09 -4.01 14.94
C ASP A 83 -9.45 -5.50 15.07
N ARG A 84 -9.45 -6.06 16.29
CA ARG A 84 -9.77 -7.46 16.58
C ARG A 84 -11.19 -7.85 16.15
N ASN A 85 -12.13 -6.91 16.18
CA ASN A 85 -13.48 -7.13 15.66
C ASN A 85 -13.47 -7.29 14.14
N THR A 86 -12.74 -6.41 13.44
CA THR A 86 -12.54 -6.48 11.99
C THR A 86 -11.84 -7.79 11.60
N THR A 87 -10.80 -8.22 12.34
CA THR A 87 -10.14 -9.51 12.11
C THR A 87 -11.11 -10.69 12.27
N ARG A 88 -11.95 -10.69 13.32
CA ARG A 88 -12.95 -11.75 13.53
C ARG A 88 -14.00 -11.76 12.42
N PHE A 89 -14.43 -10.60 11.97
CA PHE A 89 -15.38 -10.46 10.88
C PHE A 89 -14.80 -11.01 9.56
N LEU A 90 -13.60 -10.59 9.18
CA LEU A 90 -12.92 -11.09 7.98
C LEU A 90 -12.69 -12.60 8.04
N ARG A 91 -12.33 -13.15 9.20
CA ARG A 91 -12.18 -14.60 9.37
C ARG A 91 -13.48 -15.34 9.07
N ARG A 92 -14.61 -14.89 9.61
CA ARG A 92 -15.93 -15.51 9.35
C ARG A 92 -16.30 -15.44 7.87
N LEU A 93 -16.02 -14.30 7.23
CA LEU A 93 -16.24 -14.12 5.79
C LEU A 93 -15.39 -15.08 4.95
N ILE A 94 -14.10 -15.22 5.26
CA ILE A 94 -13.21 -16.14 4.55
C ILE A 94 -13.68 -17.59 4.71
N GLU A 95 -14.08 -17.98 5.93
CA GLU A 95 -14.58 -19.33 6.22
C GLU A 95 -15.92 -19.62 5.50
N ALA A 96 -16.81 -18.63 5.42
CA ALA A 96 -18.11 -18.75 4.76
C ALA A 96 -18.01 -18.73 3.22
N GLU A 97 -17.27 -17.78 2.67
CA GLU A 97 -17.22 -17.57 1.22
C GLU A 97 -16.21 -18.44 0.50
N ARG A 98 -15.12 -18.82 1.19
CA ARG A 98 -13.97 -19.57 0.65
C ARG A 98 -13.47 -18.98 -0.69
N PRO A 99 -13.00 -17.72 -0.71
CA PRO A 99 -12.53 -17.09 -1.92
C PRO A 99 -11.21 -17.68 -2.43
N ASP A 100 -10.99 -17.61 -3.73
CA ASP A 100 -9.73 -18.00 -4.39
C ASP A 100 -8.69 -16.88 -4.33
N LEU A 101 -9.16 -15.63 -4.19
CA LEU A 101 -8.32 -14.44 -4.07
C LEU A 101 -8.95 -13.42 -3.10
N ILE A 102 -8.12 -12.81 -2.26
CA ILE A 102 -8.53 -11.69 -1.41
C ILE A 102 -7.83 -10.42 -1.90
N ALA A 103 -8.61 -9.43 -2.31
CA ALA A 103 -8.11 -8.16 -2.82
C ALA A 103 -8.34 -7.05 -1.79
N PHE A 104 -7.26 -6.48 -1.27
CA PHE A 104 -7.34 -5.31 -0.40
C PHE A 104 -7.22 -4.03 -1.23
N THR A 105 -8.16 -3.11 -1.06
CA THR A 105 -8.17 -1.82 -1.78
C THR A 105 -8.25 -0.66 -0.79
N GLY A 106 -7.54 0.44 -1.06
CA GLY A 106 -7.50 1.62 -0.18
C GLY A 106 -6.25 1.69 0.71
N ALA A 107 -6.13 2.78 1.49
CA ALA A 107 -4.97 3.04 2.36
C ALA A 107 -5.01 2.12 3.58
N CYS A 108 -4.24 1.04 3.55
CA CYS A 108 -4.03 0.20 4.73
C CYS A 108 -2.70 0.58 5.40
N PHE A 109 -2.82 1.39 6.44
CA PHE A 109 -1.71 1.85 7.24
C PHE A 109 -1.38 0.77 8.30
N GLY A 110 -0.88 -0.38 7.85
CA GLY A 110 -0.59 -1.51 8.73
C GLY A 110 0.25 -2.59 8.06
N LEU A 111 1.55 -2.64 8.39
CA LEU A 111 2.43 -3.77 8.10
C LEU A 111 1.89 -5.02 8.80
N LEU A 112 1.20 -5.91 8.08
CA LEU A 112 0.87 -7.26 8.53
C LEU A 112 2.10 -8.17 8.38
N PRO A 113 2.81 -8.59 9.46
CA PRO A 113 4.01 -9.40 9.32
C PRO A 113 3.74 -10.91 9.28
N SER A 114 2.48 -11.39 9.29
CA SER A 114 2.25 -12.79 9.70
C SER A 114 0.99 -13.53 9.20
N LEU A 115 0.45 -13.24 8.00
CA LEU A 115 -0.52 -14.16 7.36
C LEU A 115 0.04 -14.81 6.08
N PRO A 116 0.20 -16.14 6.03
CA PRO A 116 0.68 -16.86 4.86
C PRO A 116 -0.49 -17.19 3.91
N LEU A 117 -1.22 -16.16 3.47
CA LEU A 117 -2.28 -16.30 2.47
C LEU A 117 -2.14 -15.15 1.49
N LEU A 118 -1.70 -15.48 0.27
CA LEU A 118 -1.58 -14.65 -0.94
C LEU A 118 -2.15 -13.22 -0.80
N LEU A 119 -1.39 -12.32 -0.18
CA LEU A 119 -1.69 -10.88 -0.13
C LEU A 119 -1.18 -10.25 -1.42
N THR A 120 -1.88 -10.41 -2.54
CA THR A 120 -1.61 -9.60 -3.73
C THR A 120 -2.33 -8.26 -3.62
N GLY A 121 -1.98 -7.52 -2.58
CA GLY A 121 -2.45 -6.16 -2.34
C GLY A 121 -1.40 -5.50 -1.49
N SER A 122 -0.49 -4.78 -2.13
CA SER A 122 0.23 -3.74 -1.39
C SER A 122 -0.82 -2.71 -1.06
N CYS A 123 -1.13 -2.56 0.22
CA CYS A 123 -1.79 -1.35 0.69
C CYS A 123 -0.95 -0.20 0.17
N CYS A 124 -1.52 0.59 -0.76
CA CYS A 124 -0.82 1.70 -1.40
C CYS A 124 -0.32 2.69 -0.35
#